data_AF-A0A7X2XV23-F1
#
_entry.id   AF-A0A7X2XV23-F1
#
_cell.length_a   1.000
_cell.length_b   1.000
_cell.length_c   1.000
_cell.angle_alpha   90.00
_cell.angle_beta   90.00
_cell.angle_gamma   90.00
#
_symmetry.space_group_name_H-M   'P 1'
#
loop_
_entity.id
_entity.type
_entity.pdbx_description
1 polymer ?
#
loop_
_entity_poly.entity_id
_entity_poly.type
_entity_poly.pdbx_seq_one_letter_code
_entity_poly.pdbx_strand_id
1 'polypeptide(L)'
;MSRFKLHKRGWVSAIALLIGVVSMVPLGAKAESSTSANQATQIKAKTRVSTARVVKKYSNVKLIDTSKGMARAFSLKSRAMTFTSLKLQKNVKLTKTDFKQGWFRDQYADLNVNGKRMRFYHVTNSAKSFWIRPCDLQSVNSSSFHPTGQHTQAYNGRIAFLGDSIPAGWDGTRLNHGNSYVDWFAQYIRMSRKHMHNYAVPDAKIVGDRYHTFQNGTLHGQDLKAQVQQHKAELKKVNYIYIALGTNDYTKGSGSGSLTHVASTLEHYVKYLKRLNPNAHIVGILPLTRFNMITSADSSNVTNDEGYTLRQEREALRKVYHQTGAKVVNFHYLAPNLITASNRLATLNDGFLHPTVQTDQKLGKLLAGTFAK
;
A
#
# COMPACT_ATOMS: atom_id res chain seq x y z
N MET A 1 33.77 -40.13 -20.06
CA MET A 1 32.98 -39.49 -21.12
C MET A 1 31.50 -39.57 -20.77
N SER A 2 30.86 -38.45 -20.42
CA SER A 2 29.42 -38.19 -20.62
C SER A 2 29.12 -36.82 -19.99
N ARG A 3 28.93 -35.82 -20.84
CA ARG A 3 28.56 -34.45 -20.47
C ARG A 3 27.04 -34.37 -20.42
N PHE A 4 26.45 -33.93 -19.31
CA PHE A 4 25.07 -33.44 -19.29
C PHE A 4 25.04 -31.95 -18.98
N LYS A 5 24.63 -31.18 -20.00
CA LYS A 5 24.45 -29.73 -19.99
C LYS A 5 23.21 -29.38 -19.18
N LEU A 6 23.34 -28.44 -18.23
CA LEU A 6 22.21 -27.74 -17.62
C LEU A 6 21.65 -26.71 -18.61
N HIS A 7 20.38 -26.86 -19.00
CA HIS A 7 19.64 -25.80 -19.68
C HIS A 7 19.15 -24.76 -18.67
N LYS A 8 19.70 -23.55 -18.75
CA LYS A 8 19.08 -22.34 -18.20
C LYS A 8 17.80 -22.04 -18.99
N ARG A 9 16.63 -22.09 -18.34
CA ARG A 9 15.39 -21.51 -18.87
C ARG A 9 15.12 -20.20 -18.15
N GLY A 10 15.47 -19.11 -18.82
CA GLY A 10 15.03 -17.76 -18.47
C GLY A 10 13.52 -17.65 -18.67
N TRP A 11 12.84 -17.05 -17.71
CA TRP A 11 11.43 -16.72 -17.80
C TRP A 11 11.31 -15.34 -18.44
N VAL A 12 10.74 -15.30 -19.65
CA VAL A 12 10.40 -14.07 -20.36
C VAL A 12 8.93 -13.76 -20.04
N SER A 13 8.68 -12.69 -19.29
CA SER A 13 7.33 -12.16 -19.09
C SER A 13 6.98 -11.20 -20.22
N ALA A 14 6.09 -11.63 -21.11
CA ALA A 14 5.45 -10.78 -22.10
C ALA A 14 4.37 -9.91 -21.42
N ILE A 15 4.44 -8.59 -21.58
CA ILE A 15 3.42 -7.64 -21.10
C ILE A 15 3.01 -6.72 -22.25
N ALA A 16 1.70 -6.68 -22.48
CA ALA A 16 1.04 -5.94 -23.55
C ALA A 16 1.02 -4.43 -23.30
N LEU A 17 1.20 -3.69 -24.40
CA LEU A 17 1.31 -2.25 -24.56
C LEU A 17 -0.07 -1.57 -24.49
N LEU A 18 -0.17 -0.40 -23.83
CA LEU A 18 -1.25 0.56 -24.09
C LEU A 18 -0.72 1.98 -23.90
N ILE A 19 -0.46 2.64 -25.04
CA ILE A 19 -0.01 4.03 -25.17
C ILE A 19 -1.25 4.93 -25.04
N GLY A 20 -1.18 5.93 -24.15
CA GLY A 20 -2.17 7.00 -24.03
C GLY A 20 -1.48 8.36 -24.10
N VAL A 21 -1.61 9.02 -25.25
CA VAL A 21 -1.10 10.36 -25.57
C VAL A 21 -1.81 11.40 -24.70
N VAL A 22 -1.05 12.29 -24.05
CA VAL A 22 -1.58 13.51 -23.40
C VAL A 22 -1.09 14.72 -24.18
N SER A 23 -2.03 15.40 -24.83
CA SER A 23 -1.86 16.68 -25.50
C SER A 23 -1.74 17.82 -24.48
N MET A 24 -0.68 18.63 -24.62
CA MET A 24 -0.45 19.87 -23.88
C MET A 24 -1.35 21.01 -24.40
N VAL A 25 -1.83 21.86 -23.49
CA VAL A 25 -2.42 23.18 -23.81
C VAL A 25 -1.64 24.23 -23.01
N PRO A 26 -1.26 25.39 -23.60
CA PRO A 26 -0.32 26.30 -22.98
C PRO A 26 -0.96 27.26 -21.97
N LEU A 27 -0.10 27.73 -21.06
CA LEU A 27 -0.33 28.80 -20.09
C LEU A 27 -0.53 30.15 -20.79
N GLY A 28 -1.51 30.92 -20.31
CA GLY A 28 -1.62 32.35 -20.56
C GLY A 28 -1.81 33.08 -19.23
N ALA A 29 -0.80 33.85 -18.83
CA ALA A 29 -0.83 34.75 -17.69
C ALA A 29 -1.36 36.14 -18.12
N LYS A 30 -2.11 36.81 -17.25
CA LYS A 30 -2.13 38.27 -17.15
C LYS A 30 -2.52 38.71 -15.75
N ALA A 31 -1.78 39.70 -15.24
CA ALA A 31 -1.81 40.21 -13.88
C ALA A 31 -2.75 41.43 -13.73
N GLU A 32 -3.24 41.55 -12.48
CA GLU A 32 -3.53 42.75 -11.68
C GLU A 32 -4.46 43.87 -12.15
N SER A 33 -5.46 44.19 -11.31
CA SER A 33 -5.57 45.52 -10.70
C SER A 33 -6.40 45.48 -9.41
N SER A 34 -5.91 46.19 -8.40
CA SER A 34 -6.44 46.43 -7.05
C SER A 34 -7.73 47.25 -6.99
N THR A 35 -8.57 47.01 -5.99
CA THR A 35 -9.15 48.07 -5.12
C THR A 35 -9.83 47.48 -3.88
N SER A 36 -9.52 48.08 -2.74
CA SER A 36 -10.08 47.81 -1.42
C SER A 36 -11.40 48.56 -1.22
N ALA A 37 -12.41 47.90 -0.65
CA ALA A 37 -13.47 48.57 0.10
C ALA A 37 -14.05 47.62 1.18
N ASN A 38 -13.88 48.04 2.43
CA ASN A 38 -14.55 47.51 3.62
C ASN A 38 -16.06 47.72 3.51
N GLN A 39 -16.87 46.66 3.63
CA GLN A 39 -18.23 46.77 4.18
C GLN A 39 -18.64 45.53 5.00
N ALA A 40 -18.87 45.82 6.27
CA ALA A 40 -19.80 45.25 7.25
C ALA A 40 -20.32 43.81 7.06
N THR A 41 -19.95 43.00 8.03
CA THR A 41 -20.43 41.67 8.38
C THR A 41 -21.95 41.67 8.67
N GLN A 42 -22.75 41.05 7.79
CA GLN A 42 -24.06 40.49 8.17
C GLN A 42 -23.99 38.96 8.08
N ILE A 43 -23.97 38.31 9.24
CA ILE A 43 -24.07 36.85 9.35
C ILE A 43 -25.53 36.46 9.11
N LYS A 44 -25.90 36.23 7.84
CA LYS A 44 -27.09 35.41 7.53
C LYS A 44 -26.69 33.95 7.67
N ALA A 45 -27.18 33.31 8.73
CA ALA A 45 -27.14 31.87 8.90
C ALA A 45 -27.76 31.20 7.66
N LYS A 46 -26.91 30.68 6.76
CA LYS A 46 -27.36 29.80 5.68
C LYS A 46 -27.76 28.47 6.29
N THR A 47 -29.05 28.33 6.60
CA THR A 47 -29.69 27.05 6.84
C THR A 47 -29.41 26.16 5.64
N ARG A 48 -28.49 25.22 5.79
CA ARG A 48 -28.08 24.28 4.75
C ARG A 48 -29.23 23.28 4.59
N VAL A 49 -30.21 23.62 3.77
CA VAL A 49 -31.27 22.69 3.35
C VAL A 49 -30.59 21.45 2.79
N SER A 50 -30.73 20.32 3.48
CA SER A 50 -30.27 19.04 2.99
C SER A 50 -31.17 18.66 1.81
N THR A 51 -30.78 19.05 0.59
CA THR A 51 -31.42 18.55 -0.62
C THR A 51 -31.29 17.03 -0.62
N ALA A 52 -32.42 16.34 -0.43
CA ALA A 52 -32.50 14.90 -0.59
C ALA A 52 -31.88 14.54 -1.95
N ARG A 53 -30.89 13.65 -1.94
CA ARG A 53 -30.19 13.25 -3.16
C ARG A 53 -31.20 12.55 -4.06
N VAL A 54 -31.56 13.17 -5.19
CA VAL A 54 -32.48 12.60 -6.18
C VAL A 54 -31.98 11.20 -6.58
N VAL A 55 -32.84 10.21 -6.43
CA VAL A 55 -32.56 8.82 -6.84
C VAL A 55 -32.53 8.80 -8.36
N LYS A 56 -31.32 8.77 -8.94
CA LYS A 56 -31.16 8.57 -10.38
C LYS A 56 -31.49 7.12 -10.71
N LYS A 57 -32.67 6.88 -11.28
CA LYS A 57 -33.06 5.59 -11.85
C LYS A 57 -32.57 5.54 -13.30
N TYR A 58 -31.90 4.46 -13.66
CA TYR A 58 -31.57 4.19 -15.06
C TYR A 58 -32.67 3.34 -15.69
N SER A 59 -33.06 3.69 -16.91
CA SER A 59 -33.94 2.92 -17.78
C SER A 59 -33.10 2.13 -18.80
N ASN A 60 -33.71 1.09 -19.40
CA ASN A 60 -33.12 0.29 -20.48
C ASN A 60 -31.68 -0.17 -20.20
N VAL A 61 -31.52 -0.89 -19.08
CA VAL A 61 -30.23 -1.43 -18.66
C VAL A 61 -30.11 -2.88 -19.14
N LYS A 62 -29.11 -3.16 -19.98
CA LYS A 62 -28.76 -4.51 -20.42
C LYS A 62 -27.33 -4.85 -19.99
N LEU A 63 -27.13 -6.03 -19.44
CA LEU A 63 -25.80 -6.54 -19.13
C LEU A 63 -25.05 -6.86 -20.42
N ILE A 64 -23.80 -6.40 -20.54
CA ILE A 64 -22.89 -6.78 -21.63
C ILE A 64 -21.94 -7.86 -21.13
N ASP A 65 -21.23 -7.59 -20.03
CA ASP A 65 -20.27 -8.52 -19.43
C ASP A 65 -20.15 -8.32 -17.91
N THR A 66 -19.78 -9.39 -17.21
CA THR A 66 -19.31 -9.36 -15.82
C THR A 66 -18.00 -10.12 -15.70
N SER A 67 -17.02 -9.51 -15.03
CA SER A 67 -15.71 -10.10 -14.85
C SER A 67 -15.19 -9.89 -13.43
N LYS A 68 -14.36 -10.83 -12.95
CA LYS A 68 -13.60 -10.63 -11.71
C LYS A 68 -12.70 -9.39 -11.86
N GLY A 69 -12.79 -8.50 -10.89
CA GLY A 69 -11.99 -7.30 -10.83
C GLY A 69 -10.71 -7.58 -10.06
N MET A 70 -9.62 -6.96 -10.51
CA MET A 70 -8.42 -6.86 -9.68
C MET A 70 -8.77 -6.21 -8.34
N ALA A 71 -8.32 -6.78 -7.23
CA ALA A 71 -8.56 -6.21 -5.91
C ALA A 71 -7.96 -4.80 -5.84
N ARG A 72 -8.76 -3.82 -5.40
CA ARG A 72 -8.29 -2.44 -5.21
C ARG A 72 -9.14 -1.74 -4.17
N ALA A 73 -8.51 -0.95 -3.30
CA ALA A 73 -9.21 -0.16 -2.31
C ALA A 73 -9.56 1.24 -2.83
N PHE A 74 -10.68 1.74 -2.36
CA PHE A 74 -11.23 3.06 -2.70
C PHE A 74 -11.87 3.70 -1.48
N SER A 75 -12.09 5.00 -1.57
CA SER A 75 -13.08 5.70 -0.76
C SER A 75 -14.22 6.24 -1.63
N LEU A 76 -15.33 6.59 -1.00
CA LEU A 76 -16.50 7.15 -1.70
C LEU A 76 -16.38 8.66 -1.79
N LYS A 77 -16.65 9.23 -2.97
CA LYS A 77 -16.91 10.67 -3.08
C LYS A 77 -18.23 11.00 -2.39
N SER A 78 -18.35 12.17 -1.78
CA SER A 78 -19.61 12.64 -1.15
C SER A 78 -20.82 12.55 -2.10
N ARG A 79 -20.57 12.66 -3.42
CA ARG A 79 -21.56 12.55 -4.49
C ARG A 79 -21.92 11.13 -4.97
N ALA A 80 -21.37 10.08 -4.33
CA ALA A 80 -21.47 8.71 -4.83
C ALA A 80 -22.90 8.18 -4.93
N MET A 81 -23.21 7.53 -6.06
CA MET A 81 -24.45 6.80 -6.28
C MET A 81 -24.17 5.31 -6.35
N THR A 82 -24.90 4.53 -5.58
CA THR A 82 -24.68 3.10 -5.37
C THR A 82 -25.96 2.35 -5.66
N PHE A 83 -25.85 1.13 -6.15
CA PHE A 83 -26.97 0.31 -6.61
C PHE A 83 -26.90 -1.09 -6.01
N THR A 84 -28.07 -1.65 -5.65
CA THR A 84 -28.14 -3.01 -5.10
C THR A 84 -27.88 -4.08 -6.15
N SER A 85 -28.09 -3.78 -7.44
CA SER A 85 -27.90 -4.72 -8.53
C SER A 85 -27.58 -4.01 -9.85
N LEU A 86 -27.13 -4.80 -10.84
CA LEU A 86 -26.86 -4.35 -12.21
C LEU A 86 -28.11 -3.92 -12.99
N LYS A 87 -29.32 -4.07 -12.43
CA LYS A 87 -30.53 -3.46 -13.00
C LYS A 87 -30.57 -1.95 -12.76
N LEU A 88 -29.77 -1.43 -11.82
CA LEU A 88 -29.65 0.00 -11.49
C LEU A 88 -30.97 0.71 -11.12
N GLN A 89 -31.94 -0.04 -10.60
CA GLN A 89 -33.28 0.45 -10.25
C GLN A 89 -33.42 0.92 -8.80
N LYS A 90 -32.61 0.34 -7.90
CA LYS A 90 -32.66 0.59 -6.45
C LYS A 90 -31.29 1.01 -5.94
N ASN A 91 -31.26 2.11 -5.20
CA ASN A 91 -30.02 2.63 -4.62
C ASN A 91 -29.77 2.04 -3.23
N VAL A 92 -28.50 1.86 -2.87
CA VAL A 92 -28.12 1.58 -1.49
C VAL A 92 -28.04 2.89 -0.71
N LYS A 93 -28.74 2.98 0.43
CA LYS A 93 -28.68 4.16 1.30
C LYS A 93 -27.33 4.23 2.00
N LEU A 94 -26.55 5.26 1.69
CA LEU A 94 -25.29 5.56 2.34
C LEU A 94 -25.49 6.47 3.57
N THR A 95 -24.75 6.20 4.62
CA THR A 95 -24.68 6.95 5.87
C THR A 95 -23.34 7.68 5.98
N LYS A 96 -23.19 8.61 6.94
CA LYS A 96 -21.91 9.30 7.20
C LYS A 96 -20.75 8.32 7.45
N THR A 97 -21.03 7.19 8.11
CA THR A 97 -20.03 6.16 8.41
C THR A 97 -19.53 5.45 7.15
N ASP A 98 -20.37 5.29 6.13
CA ASP A 98 -19.98 4.63 4.87
C ASP A 98 -18.90 5.44 4.12
N PHE A 99 -18.89 6.77 4.25
CA PHE A 99 -17.86 7.65 3.67
C PHE A 99 -16.54 7.66 4.44
N LYS A 100 -16.50 7.05 5.64
CA LYS A 100 -15.29 6.89 6.47
C LYS A 100 -14.70 5.47 6.40
N GLN A 101 -15.18 4.65 5.47
CA GLN A 101 -14.72 3.27 5.29
C GLN A 101 -13.96 3.11 3.97
N GLY A 102 -13.04 2.14 3.97
CA GLY A 102 -12.44 1.63 2.74
C GLY A 102 -13.43 0.70 2.03
N TRP A 103 -13.43 0.75 0.70
CA TRP A 103 -14.27 -0.07 -0.17
C TRP A 103 -13.41 -0.82 -1.16
N PHE A 104 -13.63 -2.12 -1.29
CA PHE A 104 -12.74 -3.01 -2.02
C PHE A 104 -13.44 -3.57 -3.25
N ARG A 105 -12.89 -3.30 -4.42
CA ARG A 105 -13.41 -3.87 -5.67
C ARG A 105 -13.07 -5.36 -5.74
N ASP A 106 -14.06 -6.17 -6.07
CA ASP A 106 -13.92 -7.61 -6.37
C ASP A 106 -14.41 -7.96 -7.78
N GLN A 107 -15.28 -7.14 -8.38
CA GLN A 107 -15.84 -7.36 -9.72
C GLN A 107 -16.02 -6.06 -10.49
N TYR A 108 -16.17 -6.18 -11.80
CA TYR A 108 -16.71 -5.12 -12.64
C TYR A 108 -17.72 -5.68 -13.64
N ALA A 109 -18.61 -4.81 -14.10
CA ALA A 109 -19.59 -5.10 -15.13
C ALA A 109 -19.63 -3.97 -16.15
N ASP A 110 -19.76 -4.34 -17.41
CA ASP A 110 -20.09 -3.41 -18.48
C ASP A 110 -21.58 -3.55 -18.81
N LEU A 111 -22.29 -2.42 -18.81
CA LEU A 111 -23.72 -2.35 -19.05
C LEU A 111 -23.98 -1.46 -20.26
N ASN A 112 -24.95 -1.82 -21.09
CA ASN A 112 -25.59 -0.87 -21.98
C ASN A 112 -26.71 -0.18 -21.22
N VAL A 113 -26.60 1.14 -21.06
CA VAL A 113 -27.56 1.98 -20.35
C VAL A 113 -28.04 3.05 -21.32
N ASN A 114 -29.30 2.93 -21.78
CA ASN A 114 -29.88 3.84 -22.77
C ASN A 114 -29.00 4.02 -24.03
N GLY A 115 -28.51 2.92 -24.59
CA GLY A 115 -27.67 2.91 -25.79
C GLY A 115 -26.19 3.21 -25.54
N LYS A 116 -25.78 3.50 -24.29
CA LYS A 116 -24.40 3.83 -23.94
C LYS A 116 -23.74 2.76 -23.09
N ARG A 117 -22.56 2.30 -23.49
CA ARG A 117 -21.73 1.41 -22.67
C ARG A 117 -21.20 2.15 -21.45
N MET A 118 -21.43 1.60 -20.25
CA MET A 118 -21.01 2.15 -18.97
C MET A 118 -20.41 1.05 -18.09
N ARG A 119 -19.30 1.35 -17.43
CA ARG A 119 -18.67 0.44 -16.46
C ARG A 119 -19.13 0.71 -15.03
N PHE A 120 -19.40 -0.36 -14.30
CA PHE A 120 -19.68 -0.37 -12.87
C PHE A 120 -18.72 -1.31 -12.16
N TYR A 121 -18.33 -0.95 -10.94
CA TYR A 121 -17.58 -1.80 -10.04
C TYR A 121 -18.51 -2.34 -8.96
N HIS A 122 -18.40 -3.62 -8.65
CA HIS A 122 -18.89 -4.13 -7.39
C HIS A 122 -17.82 -3.84 -6.33
N VAL A 123 -18.23 -3.25 -5.22
CA VAL A 123 -17.33 -2.98 -4.10
C VAL A 123 -17.95 -3.49 -2.81
N THR A 124 -17.09 -3.97 -1.93
CA THR A 124 -17.46 -4.56 -0.64
C THR A 124 -16.70 -3.90 0.49
N ASN A 125 -17.29 -3.97 1.68
CA ASN A 125 -16.57 -3.88 2.95
C ASN A 125 -17.10 -5.00 3.88
N SER A 126 -16.73 -4.98 5.16
CA SER A 126 -17.16 -6.04 6.10
C SER A 126 -18.67 -6.11 6.36
N ALA A 127 -19.45 -5.09 5.98
CA ALA A 127 -20.87 -4.98 6.32
C ALA A 127 -21.81 -4.84 5.12
N LYS A 128 -21.31 -4.34 3.98
CA LYS A 128 -22.13 -3.94 2.83
C LYS A 128 -21.42 -4.21 1.52
N SER A 129 -22.22 -4.37 0.47
CA SER A 129 -21.76 -4.37 -0.92
C SER A 129 -22.72 -3.59 -1.81
N PHE A 130 -22.22 -3.10 -2.94
CA PHE A 130 -23.03 -2.47 -3.99
C PHE A 130 -22.28 -2.31 -5.31
N TRP A 131 -23.04 -2.04 -6.37
CA TRP A 131 -22.53 -1.58 -7.65
C TRP A 131 -22.42 -0.05 -7.68
N ILE A 132 -21.30 0.46 -8.19
CA ILE A 132 -21.00 1.90 -8.22
C ILE A 132 -20.22 2.25 -9.49
N ARG A 133 -20.39 3.47 -10.01
CA ARG A 133 -19.57 3.94 -11.14
C ARG A 133 -18.15 4.28 -10.68
N PRO A 134 -17.11 3.97 -11.45
CA PRO A 134 -15.73 4.34 -11.10
C PRO A 134 -15.54 5.84 -10.82
N CYS A 135 -16.28 6.72 -11.51
CA CYS A 135 -16.19 8.17 -11.30
C CYS A 135 -16.68 8.64 -9.92
N ASP A 136 -17.44 7.81 -9.21
CA ASP A 136 -18.01 8.07 -7.89
C ASP A 136 -17.09 7.52 -6.76
N LEU A 137 -16.04 6.80 -7.14
CA LEU A 137 -14.94 6.37 -6.28
C LEU A 137 -13.77 7.36 -6.37
N GLN A 138 -12.91 7.35 -5.35
CA GLN A 138 -11.64 8.06 -5.34
C GLN A 138 -10.58 7.22 -4.62
N SER A 139 -9.30 7.58 -4.80
CA SER A 139 -8.18 6.94 -4.11
C SER A 139 -8.35 7.00 -2.58
N VAL A 140 -7.83 5.99 -1.88
CA VAL A 140 -7.74 6.01 -0.41
C VAL A 140 -6.77 7.08 0.09
N ASN A 141 -5.87 7.56 -0.78
CA ASN A 141 -4.96 8.67 -0.49
C ASN A 141 -5.57 10.06 -0.76
N SER A 142 -6.88 10.14 -1.02
CA SER A 142 -7.55 11.42 -1.26
C SER A 142 -7.55 12.27 0.01
N SER A 143 -7.21 13.56 -0.11
CA SER A 143 -7.25 14.51 1.00
C SER A 143 -8.64 14.71 1.60
N SER A 144 -9.70 14.38 0.83
CA SER A 144 -11.10 14.44 1.28
C SER A 144 -11.59 13.19 2.00
N PHE A 145 -10.76 12.13 2.07
CA PHE A 145 -11.10 10.91 2.79
C PHE A 145 -10.55 10.97 4.21
N HIS A 146 -11.38 10.57 5.18
CA HIS A 146 -11.02 10.57 6.60
C HIS A 146 -11.49 9.26 7.23
N PRO A 147 -10.68 8.18 7.17
CA PRO A 147 -11.12 6.88 7.63
C PRO A 147 -11.35 6.86 9.15
N THR A 148 -12.25 5.99 9.59
CA THR A 148 -12.47 5.76 11.02
C THR A 148 -11.18 5.26 11.70
N GLY A 149 -10.77 5.92 12.79
CA GLY A 149 -9.51 5.65 13.50
C GLY A 149 -8.32 6.45 12.98
N GLN A 150 -8.53 7.39 12.05
CA GLN A 150 -7.53 8.39 11.67
C GLN A 150 -7.20 9.31 12.86
N HIS A 151 -5.93 9.66 13.02
CA HIS A 151 -5.44 10.59 14.05
C HIS A 151 -6.12 11.96 13.95
N THR A 152 -6.31 12.63 15.07
CA THR A 152 -6.99 13.94 15.12
C THR A 152 -6.13 15.11 14.68
N GLN A 153 -4.79 15.00 14.75
CA GLN A 153 -3.88 16.02 14.23
C GLN A 153 -3.06 15.46 13.08
N ALA A 154 -2.84 16.29 12.07
CA ALA A 154 -1.97 15.98 10.95
C ALA A 154 -0.51 15.85 11.38
N TYR A 155 0.17 14.84 10.86
CA TYR A 155 1.62 14.74 10.97
C TYR A 155 2.28 15.41 9.76
N ASN A 156 3.05 16.46 10.02
CA ASN A 156 3.65 17.31 8.99
C ASN A 156 5.14 17.02 8.73
N GLY A 157 5.77 16.15 9.53
CA GLY A 157 7.15 15.72 9.27
C GLY A 157 7.26 14.79 8.06
N ARG A 158 8.47 14.32 7.79
CA ARG A 158 8.80 13.47 6.64
C ARG A 158 9.16 12.06 7.10
N ILE A 159 8.70 11.06 6.36
CA ILE A 159 8.94 9.64 6.65
C ILE A 159 9.55 8.98 5.41
N ALA A 160 10.57 8.16 5.62
CA ALA A 160 11.09 7.25 4.60
C ALA A 160 10.79 5.80 4.97
N PHE A 161 10.42 4.98 3.98
CA PHE A 161 10.36 3.53 4.06
C PHE A 161 11.45 2.94 3.18
N LEU A 162 12.35 2.18 3.79
CA LEU A 162 13.27 1.26 3.13
C LEU A 162 12.67 -0.14 3.26
N GLY A 163 12.50 -0.87 2.17
CA GLY A 163 11.69 -2.09 2.25
C GLY A 163 11.68 -2.99 1.03
N ASP A 164 10.97 -4.10 1.17
CA ASP A 164 10.78 -5.13 0.14
C ASP A 164 9.45 -5.01 -0.61
N SER A 165 9.00 -6.12 -1.20
CA SER A 165 7.76 -6.22 -1.96
C SER A 165 6.52 -5.81 -1.16
N ILE A 166 6.50 -6.02 0.16
CA ILE A 166 5.32 -5.79 1.00
C ILE A 166 5.04 -4.28 1.18
N PRO A 167 5.95 -3.45 1.71
CA PRO A 167 5.75 -1.99 1.74
C PRO A 167 5.66 -1.36 0.36
N ALA A 168 6.28 -1.95 -0.67
CA ALA A 168 6.11 -1.51 -2.06
C ALA A 168 4.68 -1.71 -2.58
N GLY A 169 3.88 -2.57 -1.93
CA GLY A 169 2.50 -2.88 -2.30
C GLY A 169 2.40 -3.98 -3.37
N TRP A 170 3.39 -4.85 -3.49
CA TRP A 170 3.29 -6.02 -4.35
C TRP A 170 2.24 -6.99 -3.81
N ASP A 171 1.31 -7.42 -4.66
CA ASP A 171 0.22 -8.34 -4.30
C ASP A 171 0.52 -9.82 -4.63
N GLY A 172 1.75 -10.14 -5.04
CA GLY A 172 2.11 -11.45 -5.57
C GLY A 172 2.11 -11.51 -7.09
N THR A 173 1.50 -10.53 -7.77
CA THR A 173 1.43 -10.47 -9.25
C THR A 173 1.83 -9.13 -9.83
N ARG A 174 1.61 -8.02 -9.10
CA ARG A 174 1.92 -6.65 -9.53
C ARG A 174 2.04 -5.71 -8.34
N LEU A 175 2.53 -4.50 -8.59
CA LEU A 175 2.48 -3.40 -7.63
C LEU A 175 1.07 -2.79 -7.59
N ASN A 176 0.43 -2.83 -6.41
CA ASN A 176 -0.81 -2.13 -6.11
C ASN A 176 -0.53 -0.68 -5.70
N HIS A 177 -0.12 0.14 -6.67
CA HIS A 177 0.17 1.56 -6.45
C HIS A 177 -0.99 2.27 -5.73
N GLY A 178 -0.68 2.87 -4.57
CA GLY A 178 -1.62 3.66 -3.79
C GLY A 178 -2.58 2.83 -2.91
N ASN A 179 -2.27 1.57 -2.61
CA ASN A 179 -3.07 0.71 -1.72
C ASN A 179 -2.24 -0.12 -0.72
N SER A 180 -0.93 0.09 -0.60
CA SER A 180 -0.11 -0.68 0.36
C SER A 180 -0.42 -0.25 1.79
N TYR A 181 0.03 -1.02 2.78
CA TYR A 181 -0.11 -0.61 4.18
C TYR A 181 0.59 0.72 4.48
N VAL A 182 1.59 1.12 3.69
CA VAL A 182 2.28 2.43 3.82
C VAL A 182 1.36 3.57 3.38
N ASP A 183 0.58 3.38 2.32
CA ASP A 183 -0.44 4.32 1.87
C ASP A 183 -1.52 4.51 2.95
N TRP A 184 -2.00 3.40 3.51
CA TRP A 184 -2.97 3.42 4.60
C TRP A 184 -2.40 4.04 5.88
N PHE A 185 -1.15 3.74 6.23
CA PHE A 185 -0.47 4.35 7.37
C PHE A 185 -0.44 5.87 7.23
N ALA A 186 0.01 6.39 6.07
CA ALA A 186 0.01 7.83 5.79
C ALA A 186 -1.38 8.45 5.95
N GLN A 187 -2.41 7.75 5.45
CA GLN A 187 -3.79 8.17 5.59
C GLN A 187 -4.23 8.20 7.06
N TYR A 188 -3.93 7.17 7.87
CA TYR A 188 -4.31 7.12 9.28
C TYR A 188 -3.59 8.16 10.15
N ILE A 189 -2.34 8.53 9.84
CA ILE A 189 -1.62 9.59 10.55
C ILE A 189 -1.88 11.01 9.99
N ARG A 190 -2.78 11.16 9.01
CA ARG A 190 -3.09 12.43 8.33
C ARG A 190 -1.86 13.10 7.72
N MET A 191 -0.97 12.30 7.14
CA MET A 191 0.21 12.78 6.45
C MET A 191 -0.10 13.11 4.99
N SER A 192 0.50 14.20 4.48
CA SER A 192 0.53 14.46 3.04
C SER A 192 1.47 13.49 2.32
N ARG A 193 1.02 12.94 1.18
CA ARG A 193 1.80 12.01 0.35
C ARG A 193 3.18 12.53 -0.06
N LYS A 194 3.33 13.84 -0.24
CA LYS A 194 4.63 14.47 -0.58
C LYS A 194 5.69 14.35 0.53
N HIS A 195 5.27 14.01 1.75
CA HIS A 195 6.15 13.80 2.90
C HIS A 195 6.39 12.30 3.18
N MET A 196 5.75 11.40 2.43
CA MET A 196 5.94 9.96 2.53
C MET A 196 6.82 9.49 1.37
N HIS A 197 8.05 9.09 1.68
CA HIS A 197 9.03 8.60 0.72
C HIS A 197 9.10 7.08 0.82
N ASN A 198 8.51 6.36 -0.13
CA ASN A 198 8.54 4.90 -0.14
C ASN A 198 9.57 4.41 -1.16
N TYR A 199 10.72 3.94 -0.67
CA TYR A 199 11.83 3.42 -1.47
C TYR A 199 11.84 1.90 -1.54
N ALA A 200 10.76 1.25 -1.09
CA ALA A 200 10.66 -0.18 -1.09
C ALA A 200 10.65 -0.74 -2.52
N VAL A 201 11.40 -1.82 -2.72
CA VAL A 201 11.55 -2.51 -4.03
C VAL A 201 11.28 -4.00 -3.83
N PRO A 202 10.48 -4.66 -4.68
CA PRO A 202 10.29 -6.11 -4.61
C PRO A 202 11.61 -6.89 -4.55
N ASP A 203 11.59 -8.03 -3.86
CA ASP A 203 12.75 -8.92 -3.64
C ASP A 203 13.96 -8.29 -2.92
N ALA A 204 13.83 -7.08 -2.37
CA ALA A 204 14.88 -6.47 -1.56
C ALA A 204 15.23 -7.30 -0.33
N LYS A 205 16.52 -7.30 0.00
CA LYS A 205 17.09 -7.97 1.17
C LYS A 205 17.85 -6.98 2.06
N ILE A 206 18.10 -7.39 3.30
CA ILE A 206 19.05 -6.75 4.19
C ILE A 206 20.47 -6.94 3.64
N VAL A 207 20.81 -8.18 3.26
CA VAL A 207 22.13 -8.52 2.72
C VAL A 207 22.14 -8.38 1.19
N GLY A 208 23.15 -7.67 0.69
CA GLY A 208 23.37 -7.43 -0.74
C GLY A 208 23.46 -5.94 -1.07
N ASP A 209 23.67 -5.65 -2.35
CA ASP A 209 23.77 -4.29 -2.89
C ASP A 209 23.17 -4.14 -4.28
N ARG A 210 22.22 -5.01 -4.61
CA ARG A 210 21.60 -5.08 -5.92
C ARG A 210 20.83 -3.80 -6.25
N TYR A 211 20.75 -3.52 -7.54
CA TYR A 211 19.84 -2.54 -8.12
C TYR A 211 18.84 -3.25 -9.05
N HIS A 212 17.64 -2.69 -9.14
CA HIS A 212 16.58 -3.13 -10.03
C HIS A 212 16.25 -2.03 -11.04
N THR A 213 16.10 -2.39 -12.32
CA THR A 213 15.63 -1.46 -13.36
C THR A 213 14.19 -1.77 -13.69
N PHE A 214 13.28 -0.83 -13.42
CA PHE A 214 11.88 -0.99 -13.84
C PHE A 214 11.73 -0.81 -15.35
N GLN A 215 10.57 -1.21 -15.90
CA GLN A 215 10.29 -1.15 -17.34
C GLN A 215 10.46 0.23 -17.96
N ASN A 216 10.36 1.30 -17.17
CA ASN A 216 10.58 2.68 -17.60
C ASN A 216 12.07 3.08 -17.67
N GLY A 217 13.00 2.12 -17.49
CA GLY A 217 14.44 2.35 -17.49
C GLY A 217 14.98 2.99 -16.22
N THR A 218 14.14 3.23 -15.21
CA THR A 218 14.61 3.84 -13.95
C THR A 218 15.30 2.79 -13.09
N LEU A 219 16.53 3.09 -12.68
CA LEU A 219 17.33 2.27 -11.77
C LEU A 219 17.01 2.62 -10.32
N HIS A 220 16.71 1.60 -9.51
CA HIS A 220 16.42 1.71 -8.10
C HIS A 220 17.33 0.79 -7.30
N GLY A 221 17.90 1.28 -6.21
CA GLY A 221 18.59 0.47 -5.23
C GLY A 221 17.60 -0.52 -4.65
N GLN A 222 17.89 -1.81 -4.79
CA GLN A 222 16.99 -2.86 -4.37
C GLN A 222 17.31 -3.28 -2.93
N ASP A 223 18.54 -3.71 -2.64
CA ASP A 223 18.89 -4.14 -1.28
C ASP A 223 19.16 -2.95 -0.35
N LEU A 224 19.17 -3.20 0.97
CA LEU A 224 19.30 -2.14 2.00
C LEU A 224 20.46 -1.18 1.73
N LYS A 225 21.66 -1.71 1.40
CA LYS A 225 22.82 -0.89 1.04
C LYS A 225 22.49 0.06 -0.11
N ALA A 226 21.94 -0.47 -1.19
CA ALA A 226 21.64 0.31 -2.39
C ALA A 226 20.54 1.35 -2.16
N GLN A 227 19.46 1.00 -1.45
CA GLN A 227 18.41 1.95 -1.07
C GLN A 227 18.97 3.09 -0.21
N VAL A 228 19.84 2.78 0.77
CA VAL A 228 20.47 3.78 1.64
C VAL A 228 21.40 4.70 0.84
N GLN A 229 22.24 4.16 -0.05
CA GLN A 229 23.18 4.97 -0.82
C GLN A 229 22.45 5.85 -1.84
N GLN A 230 21.48 5.30 -2.58
CA GLN A 230 20.75 6.05 -3.59
C GLN A 230 19.94 7.21 -2.99
N HIS A 231 19.35 7.03 -1.80
CA HIS A 231 18.47 8.01 -1.17
C HIS A 231 19.10 8.74 0.02
N LYS A 232 20.44 8.76 0.09
CA LYS A 232 21.19 9.35 1.20
C LYS A 232 20.81 10.81 1.47
N ALA A 233 20.58 11.60 0.43
CA ALA A 233 20.26 13.02 0.56
C ALA A 233 18.87 13.25 1.19
N GLU A 234 17.90 12.42 0.85
CA GLU A 234 16.55 12.46 1.40
C GLU A 234 16.52 11.90 2.82
N LEU A 235 17.26 10.82 3.09
CA LEU A 235 17.35 10.19 4.41
C LEU A 235 17.95 11.12 5.48
N LYS A 236 18.79 12.09 5.08
CA LYS A 236 19.27 13.18 5.95
C LYS A 236 18.18 14.15 6.42
N LYS A 237 17.02 14.18 5.76
CA LYS A 237 15.98 15.20 5.92
C LYS A 237 14.67 14.66 6.49
N VAL A 238 14.58 13.36 6.75
CA VAL A 238 13.38 12.73 7.30
C VAL A 238 13.41 12.69 8.82
N ASN A 239 12.23 12.64 9.42
CA ASN A 239 12.04 12.50 10.87
C ASN A 239 11.92 11.03 11.29
N TYR A 240 11.42 10.16 10.41
CA TYR A 240 11.39 8.71 10.64
C TYR A 240 11.95 7.95 9.45
N ILE A 241 12.69 6.89 9.74
CA ILE A 241 13.17 5.92 8.77
C ILE A 241 12.64 4.56 9.20
N TYR A 242 11.72 4.00 8.42
CA TYR A 242 11.22 2.66 8.59
C TYR A 242 12.07 1.69 7.76
N ILE A 243 12.47 0.58 8.36
CA ILE A 243 13.18 -0.52 7.69
C ILE A 243 12.29 -1.75 7.76
N ALA A 244 11.75 -2.18 6.63
CA ALA A 244 10.81 -3.28 6.47
C ALA A 244 11.38 -4.30 5.47
N LEU A 245 12.42 -4.99 5.91
CA LEU A 245 13.21 -5.98 5.16
C LEU A 245 13.45 -7.22 6.01
N GLY A 246 13.86 -8.31 5.38
CA GLY A 246 14.28 -9.56 6.03
C GLY A 246 13.56 -10.79 5.48
N THR A 247 12.31 -10.67 5.01
CA THR A 247 11.57 -11.86 4.53
C THR A 247 12.27 -12.57 3.36
N ASN A 248 12.99 -11.83 2.53
CA ASN A 248 13.76 -12.34 1.39
C ASN A 248 15.17 -12.78 1.77
N ASP A 249 15.67 -12.42 2.94
CA ASP A 249 16.92 -12.97 3.47
C ASP A 249 16.70 -14.42 3.91
N TYR A 250 15.54 -14.72 4.52
CA TYR A 250 15.12 -16.08 4.86
C TYR A 250 14.84 -17.00 3.65
N THR A 251 14.52 -16.48 2.46
CA THR A 251 14.12 -17.36 1.33
C THR A 251 15.23 -18.31 0.88
N LYS A 252 14.85 -19.50 0.42
CA LYS A 252 15.77 -20.45 -0.20
C LYS A 252 16.54 -19.78 -1.35
N GLY A 253 17.86 -19.91 -1.36
CA GLY A 253 18.73 -19.32 -2.38
C GLY A 253 18.83 -17.80 -2.29
N SER A 254 18.54 -17.20 -1.12
CA SER A 254 18.65 -15.75 -0.93
C SER A 254 20.06 -15.23 -1.18
N GLY A 255 21.07 -16.06 -0.89
CA GLY A 255 22.47 -15.64 -0.86
C GLY A 255 22.80 -14.72 0.31
N SER A 256 21.92 -14.64 1.32
CA SER A 256 22.16 -13.83 2.53
C SER A 256 23.15 -14.49 3.49
N GLY A 257 23.42 -15.79 3.34
CA GLY A 257 24.32 -16.54 4.21
C GLY A 257 23.72 -16.75 5.60
N SER A 258 24.54 -16.65 6.64
CA SER A 258 24.12 -16.97 8.01
C SER A 258 23.28 -15.88 8.67
N LEU A 259 22.54 -16.27 9.71
CA LEU A 259 21.79 -15.36 10.58
C LEU A 259 22.67 -14.24 11.18
N THR A 260 23.92 -14.56 11.52
CA THR A 260 24.90 -13.59 12.01
C THR A 260 25.25 -12.55 10.95
N HIS A 261 25.37 -12.95 9.68
CA HIS A 261 25.65 -12.03 8.57
C HIS A 261 24.48 -11.07 8.32
N VAL A 262 23.24 -11.59 8.33
CA VAL A 262 22.03 -10.76 8.24
C VAL A 262 21.97 -9.74 9.40
N ALA A 263 22.16 -10.21 10.64
CA ALA A 263 22.10 -9.35 11.83
C ALA A 263 23.19 -8.26 11.84
N SER A 264 24.44 -8.62 11.57
CA SER A 264 25.56 -7.67 11.52
C SER A 264 25.42 -6.66 10.38
N THR A 265 24.89 -7.08 9.23
CA THR A 265 24.60 -6.18 8.10
C THR A 265 23.51 -5.16 8.48
N LEU A 266 22.42 -5.62 9.10
CA LEU A 266 21.38 -4.72 9.61
C LEU A 266 21.97 -3.75 10.63
N GLU A 267 22.75 -4.24 11.60
CA GLU A 267 23.36 -3.43 12.64
C GLU A 267 24.25 -2.34 12.06
N HIS A 268 25.09 -2.69 11.08
CA HIS A 268 25.93 -1.74 10.35
C HIS A 268 25.11 -0.60 9.75
N TYR A 269 24.03 -0.92 9.02
CA TYR A 269 23.22 0.09 8.34
C TYR A 269 22.34 0.89 9.29
N VAL A 270 21.82 0.31 10.36
CA VAL A 270 21.11 1.08 11.39
C VAL A 270 22.06 2.07 12.05
N LYS A 271 23.27 1.66 12.44
CA LYS A 271 24.31 2.55 12.97
C LYS A 271 24.71 3.63 11.95
N TYR A 272 24.82 3.27 10.67
CA TYR A 272 25.09 4.23 9.59
C TYR A 272 23.99 5.29 9.48
N LEU A 273 22.72 4.87 9.46
CA LEU A 273 21.58 5.78 9.35
C LEU A 273 21.48 6.72 10.56
N LYS A 274 21.79 6.24 11.78
CA LYS A 274 21.88 7.10 12.97
C LYS A 274 22.95 8.16 12.85
N ARG A 275 24.13 7.83 12.30
CA ARG A 275 25.18 8.82 12.02
C ARG A 275 24.79 9.76 10.90
N LEU A 276 24.11 9.25 9.87
CA LEU A 276 23.67 10.02 8.71
C LEU A 276 22.64 11.09 9.10
N ASN A 277 21.71 10.74 10.00
CA ASN A 277 20.67 11.61 10.51
C ASN A 277 20.41 11.32 12.00
N PRO A 278 21.14 11.98 12.91
CA PRO A 278 21.00 11.76 14.36
C PRO A 278 19.61 12.11 14.92
N ASN A 279 18.84 12.94 14.20
CA ASN A 279 17.52 13.40 14.62
C ASN A 279 16.38 12.51 14.13
N ALA A 280 16.65 11.55 13.23
CA ALA A 280 15.62 10.64 12.74
C ALA A 280 15.37 9.50 13.73
N HIS A 281 14.09 9.20 13.96
CA HIS A 281 13.67 7.98 14.63
C HIS A 281 13.72 6.80 13.65
N ILE A 282 14.57 5.82 13.95
CA ILE A 282 14.61 4.58 13.18
C ILE A 282 13.61 3.59 13.78
N VAL A 283 12.80 2.97 12.90
CA VAL A 283 11.79 1.97 13.27
C VAL A 283 11.97 0.73 12.40
N GLY A 284 12.28 -0.40 13.01
CA GLY A 284 12.30 -1.70 12.35
C GLY A 284 10.90 -2.31 12.27
N ILE A 285 10.50 -2.80 11.11
CA ILE A 285 9.30 -3.62 10.95
C ILE A 285 9.76 -5.06 10.72
N LEU A 286 9.39 -5.97 11.64
CA LEU A 286 9.77 -7.38 11.52
C LEU A 286 8.99 -8.07 10.38
N PRO A 287 9.60 -9.07 9.69
CA PRO A 287 8.94 -9.83 8.64
C PRO A 287 7.56 -10.37 9.04
N LEU A 288 6.56 -10.23 8.14
CA LEU A 288 5.22 -10.78 8.33
C LEU A 288 5.21 -12.31 8.37
N THR A 289 4.14 -12.89 8.92
CA THR A 289 3.84 -14.33 8.76
C THR A 289 3.80 -14.68 7.29
N ARG A 290 4.51 -15.76 6.91
CA ARG A 290 4.53 -16.28 5.56
C ARG A 290 4.38 -17.79 5.56
N PHE A 291 3.95 -18.31 4.44
CA PHE A 291 3.70 -19.73 4.23
C PHE A 291 4.58 -20.27 3.11
N ASN A 292 4.96 -21.54 3.23
CA ASN A 292 5.69 -22.24 2.20
C ASN A 292 4.79 -22.42 0.95
N MET A 293 5.33 -22.10 -0.24
CA MET A 293 4.55 -22.14 -1.48
C MET A 293 4.14 -23.56 -1.90
N ILE A 294 4.85 -24.58 -1.45
CA ILE A 294 4.62 -25.99 -1.79
C ILE A 294 3.73 -26.64 -0.72
N THR A 295 4.13 -26.56 0.55
CA THR A 295 3.46 -27.28 1.64
C THR A 295 2.34 -26.47 2.31
N SER A 296 2.23 -25.17 2.01
CA SER A 296 1.34 -24.22 2.72
C SER A 296 1.59 -24.11 4.23
N ALA A 297 2.65 -24.72 4.75
CA ALA A 297 3.00 -24.68 6.17
C ALA A 297 3.50 -23.29 6.57
N ASP A 298 3.19 -22.87 7.79
CA ASP A 298 3.75 -21.65 8.39
C ASP A 298 5.28 -21.75 8.43
N SER A 299 5.96 -20.76 7.86
CA SER A 299 7.43 -20.78 7.74
C SER A 299 8.15 -20.38 9.04
N SER A 300 7.44 -20.04 10.11
CA SER A 300 8.03 -19.57 11.37
C SER A 300 9.02 -20.57 11.96
N ASN A 301 8.76 -21.88 11.83
CA ASN A 301 9.63 -22.94 12.35
C ASN A 301 10.27 -23.80 11.24
N VAL A 302 10.18 -23.37 9.98
CA VAL A 302 10.79 -24.08 8.86
C VAL A 302 12.19 -23.52 8.63
N THR A 303 13.20 -24.37 8.64
CA THR A 303 14.59 -23.99 8.39
C THR A 303 14.81 -23.68 6.90
N ASN A 304 15.50 -22.59 6.59
CA ASN A 304 15.95 -22.31 5.23
C ASN A 304 17.20 -23.12 4.86
N ASP A 305 17.75 -22.92 3.67
CA ASP A 305 18.97 -23.59 3.20
C ASP A 305 20.25 -23.11 3.88
N GLU A 306 20.18 -22.06 4.68
CA GLU A 306 21.29 -21.49 5.47
C GLU A 306 21.21 -21.87 6.97
N GLY A 307 20.28 -22.77 7.34
CA GLY A 307 20.23 -23.37 8.68
C GLY A 307 19.49 -22.58 9.75
N TYR A 308 18.70 -21.55 9.39
CA TYR A 308 17.87 -20.81 10.35
C TYR A 308 16.40 -20.69 9.94
N THR A 309 15.54 -20.50 10.92
CA THR A 309 14.09 -20.31 10.76
C THR A 309 13.72 -18.84 10.68
N LEU A 310 12.55 -18.53 10.12
CA LEU A 310 12.03 -17.16 10.09
C LEU A 310 11.80 -16.60 11.50
N ARG A 311 11.46 -17.45 12.49
CA ARG A 311 11.37 -17.02 13.90
C ARG A 311 12.73 -16.58 14.44
N GLN A 312 13.79 -17.35 14.17
CA GLN A 312 15.15 -16.99 14.59
C GLN A 312 15.61 -15.70 13.91
N GLU A 313 15.28 -15.51 12.62
CA GLU A 313 15.55 -14.25 11.92
C GLU A 313 14.84 -13.07 12.56
N ARG A 314 13.52 -13.13 12.76
CA ARG A 314 12.76 -12.07 13.44
C ARG A 314 13.36 -11.71 14.80
N GLU A 315 13.79 -12.71 15.56
CA GLU A 315 14.41 -12.52 16.87
C GLU A 315 15.78 -11.82 16.75
N ALA A 316 16.62 -12.21 15.79
CA ALA A 316 17.90 -11.54 15.55
C ALA A 316 17.72 -10.08 15.11
N LEU A 317 16.81 -9.82 14.17
CA LEU A 317 16.50 -8.45 13.72
C LEU A 317 15.98 -7.60 14.89
N ARG A 318 15.08 -8.16 15.71
CA ARG A 318 14.56 -7.51 16.92
C ARG A 318 15.69 -7.14 17.89
N LYS A 319 16.63 -8.06 18.14
CA LYS A 319 17.80 -7.79 19.00
C LYS A 319 18.65 -6.64 18.46
N VAL A 320 18.95 -6.63 17.17
CA VAL A 320 19.71 -5.55 16.52
C VAL A 320 19.02 -4.20 16.69
N TYR A 321 17.71 -4.12 16.43
CA TYR A 321 16.97 -2.88 16.62
C TYR A 321 16.98 -2.42 18.07
N HIS A 322 16.79 -3.31 19.05
CA HIS A 322 16.89 -2.94 20.47
C HIS A 322 18.29 -2.48 20.87
N GLN A 323 19.34 -3.22 20.50
CA GLN A 323 20.74 -2.89 20.82
C GLN A 323 21.19 -1.56 20.22
N THR A 324 20.67 -1.22 19.04
CA THR A 324 20.95 0.06 18.42
C THR A 324 20.06 1.18 18.93
N GLY A 325 19.05 0.91 19.76
CA GLY A 325 18.09 1.92 20.25
C GLY A 325 17.08 2.37 19.18
N ALA A 326 16.73 1.51 18.24
CA ALA A 326 15.62 1.70 17.31
C ALA A 326 14.32 1.13 17.89
N LYS A 327 13.17 1.69 17.49
CA LYS A 327 11.85 1.11 17.84
C LYS A 327 11.58 -0.10 16.95
N VAL A 328 10.74 -1.02 17.41
CA VAL A 328 10.37 -2.23 16.66
C VAL A 328 8.86 -2.36 16.56
N VAL A 329 8.36 -2.62 15.36
CA VAL A 329 6.99 -3.01 15.08
C VAL A 329 6.96 -4.49 14.74
N ASN A 330 6.13 -5.24 15.47
CA ASN A 330 5.88 -6.64 15.23
C ASN A 330 4.38 -6.88 15.04
N PHE A 331 3.93 -7.00 13.80
CA PHE A 331 2.50 -7.22 13.52
C PHE A 331 1.96 -8.53 14.08
N HIS A 332 2.80 -9.56 14.24
CA HIS A 332 2.39 -10.81 14.88
C HIS A 332 2.06 -10.60 16.37
N TYR A 333 2.74 -9.66 17.04
CA TYR A 333 2.39 -9.30 18.41
C TYR A 333 1.17 -8.37 18.47
N LEU A 334 1.12 -7.36 17.59
CA LEU A 334 0.02 -6.39 17.57
C LEU A 334 -1.33 -6.99 17.17
N ALA A 335 -1.32 -8.00 16.31
CA ALA A 335 -2.52 -8.66 15.81
C ALA A 335 -2.22 -10.12 15.43
N PRO A 336 -2.07 -11.03 16.40
CA PRO A 336 -1.68 -12.43 16.16
C PRO A 336 -2.65 -13.19 15.25
N ASN A 337 -3.92 -12.78 15.22
CA ASN A 337 -4.96 -13.42 14.39
C ASN A 337 -5.12 -12.78 13.00
N LEU A 338 -4.27 -11.79 12.63
CA LEU A 338 -4.41 -11.08 11.37
C LEU A 338 -4.04 -11.95 10.17
N ILE A 339 -2.95 -12.71 10.25
CA ILE A 339 -2.48 -13.64 9.21
C ILE A 339 -2.17 -14.96 9.90
N THR A 340 -3.00 -15.97 9.66
CA THR A 340 -2.90 -17.31 10.24
C THR A 340 -3.00 -18.37 9.15
N ALA A 341 -2.58 -19.60 9.45
CA ALA A 341 -2.75 -20.71 8.51
C ALA A 341 -4.21 -20.89 8.06
N SER A 342 -5.17 -20.69 8.98
CA SER A 342 -6.60 -20.84 8.72
C SER A 342 -7.20 -19.73 7.84
N ASN A 343 -6.61 -18.52 7.83
CA ASN A 343 -7.16 -17.38 7.10
C ASN A 343 -6.28 -16.87 5.94
N ARG A 344 -5.13 -17.50 5.68
CA ARG A 344 -4.12 -17.02 4.71
C ARG A 344 -4.69 -16.72 3.31
N LEU A 345 -5.65 -17.49 2.82
CA LEU A 345 -6.25 -17.29 1.49
C LEU A 345 -7.18 -16.06 1.43
N ALA A 346 -7.67 -15.59 2.58
CA ALA A 346 -8.46 -14.36 2.68
C ALA A 346 -7.58 -13.14 2.97
N THR A 347 -6.41 -13.35 3.57
CA THR A 347 -5.56 -12.27 4.10
C THR A 347 -4.33 -11.99 3.23
N LEU A 348 -3.87 -12.98 2.46
CA LEU A 348 -2.75 -12.88 1.52
C LEU A 348 -3.26 -13.13 0.09
N ASN A 349 -2.95 -12.23 -0.83
CA ASN A 349 -3.45 -12.29 -2.21
C ASN A 349 -2.85 -13.45 -3.00
N ASP A 350 -1.59 -13.81 -2.74
CA ASP A 350 -0.96 -15.02 -3.25
C ASP A 350 -1.17 -16.24 -2.33
N GLY A 351 -1.81 -16.06 -1.18
CA GLY A 351 -1.98 -17.08 -0.15
C GLY A 351 -0.70 -17.39 0.65
N PHE A 352 0.43 -16.74 0.37
CA PHE A 352 1.74 -17.13 0.93
C PHE A 352 2.46 -16.01 1.66
N LEU A 353 2.48 -14.78 1.15
CA LEU A 353 3.28 -13.70 1.72
C LEU A 353 2.63 -12.32 1.56
N HIS A 354 2.05 -12.05 0.39
CA HIS A 354 1.69 -10.69 0.01
C HIS A 354 0.27 -10.34 0.47
N PRO A 355 0.07 -9.30 1.31
CA PRO A 355 -1.24 -8.94 1.82
C PRO A 355 -2.27 -8.66 0.72
N THR A 356 -3.54 -8.99 1.00
CA THR A 356 -4.66 -8.40 0.24
C THR A 356 -4.79 -6.92 0.57
N VAL A 357 -5.45 -6.15 -0.29
CA VAL A 357 -5.71 -4.71 -0.04
C VAL A 357 -6.51 -4.45 1.25
N GLN A 358 -7.32 -5.42 1.69
CA GLN A 358 -8.02 -5.40 2.99
C GLN A 358 -7.03 -5.60 4.15
N THR A 359 -6.09 -6.52 4.02
CA THR A 359 -5.05 -6.76 5.02
C THR A 359 -4.09 -5.58 5.09
N ASP A 360 -3.73 -4.97 3.96
CA ASP A 360 -2.94 -3.73 3.91
C ASP A 360 -3.60 -2.59 4.70
N GLN A 361 -4.93 -2.42 4.59
CA GLN A 361 -5.65 -1.45 5.42
C GLN A 361 -5.47 -1.72 6.92
N LYS A 362 -5.61 -2.99 7.33
CA LYS A 362 -5.48 -3.40 8.74
C LYS A 362 -4.05 -3.16 9.23
N LEU A 363 -3.04 -3.56 8.45
CA LEU A 363 -1.63 -3.33 8.75
C LEU A 363 -1.31 -1.83 8.86
N GLY A 364 -1.79 -1.00 7.93
CA GLY A 364 -1.58 0.44 7.96
C GLY A 364 -2.21 1.10 9.18
N LYS A 365 -3.40 0.64 9.58
CA LYS A 365 -4.07 1.09 10.82
C LYS A 365 -3.29 0.69 12.08
N LEU A 366 -2.81 -0.56 12.14
CA LEU A 366 -2.00 -1.06 13.25
C LEU A 366 -0.69 -0.28 13.36
N LEU A 367 -0.02 -0.03 12.24
CA LEU A 367 1.20 0.76 12.20
C LEU A 367 0.97 2.19 12.71
N ALA A 368 -0.13 2.83 12.29
CA ALA A 368 -0.52 4.14 12.80
C ALA A 368 -0.74 4.14 14.32
N GLY A 369 -1.31 3.06 14.87
CA GLY A 369 -1.47 2.90 16.32
C GLY A 369 -0.15 2.85 17.11
N THR A 370 0.96 2.45 16.47
CA THR A 370 2.31 2.49 17.07
C THR A 370 3.00 3.85 16.93
N PHE A 371 2.42 4.75 16.12
CA PHE A 371 3.00 6.05 15.81
C PHE A 371 2.63 7.06 16.90
N ALA A 372 3.44 7.07 17.96
CA ALA A 372 3.41 8.12 18.97
C ALA A 372 4.08 9.39 18.44
N LYS A 373 3.43 10.54 18.69
CA LYS A 373 3.92 11.88 18.33
C LYS A 373 5.04 12.34 19.24
#